data_AF-A0A6M8BB62-F1
#
_entry.id   AF-A0A6M8BB62-F1
#
_cell.length_a   1.000
_cell.length_b   1.000
_cell.length_c   1.000
_cell.angle_alpha   90.00
_cell.angle_beta   90.00
_cell.angle_gamma   90.00
#
_symmetry.space_group_name_H-M   'P 1'
#
loop_
_entity.id
_entity.type
_entity.pdbx_description
1 polymer ?
#
loop_
_entity_poly.entity_id
_entity_poly.type
_entity_poly.pdbx_seq_one_letter_code
_entity_poly.pdbx_strand_id
1 'polypeptide(L)'
;MDLLRSLPIGLYLEQPVTWLHRLDPRVKAAWLMAFVLTPIAATPYWRLSLVGWLLALMVSTLLPLRVWKRQVGLAAGFSLLLFLVTLVVPDGLTVTHQPRTPADELSITVPPSPSSATPSVGEDAPITLNLGNGYQYVLLQAGPLRVTRRSLNLGIRVGTLVFTLLVSTNLFLLTTAPEEITAGLESLLRPLGRFGIPVTEIVLTLTLSLRFIPLVLEEIQNLIRSVRTRAINWRKLGFRGSSQVALTVAERLVDNLLVRATQIASAMQVRGFTSPNRHQVKWHQFRVFWLDWLAIAALVLFIFARIRWGS
;
A
#
# COMPACT_ATOMS: atom_id res chain seq x y z
N MET A 1 -29.29 7.36 15.28
CA MET A 1 -28.69 6.71 14.09
C MET A 1 -27.24 7.14 13.99
N ASP A 2 -26.39 6.64 14.90
CA ASP A 2 -25.03 6.07 14.72
C ASP A 2 -24.21 6.36 13.44
N LEU A 3 -24.30 7.56 12.87
CA LEU A 3 -23.58 7.92 11.65
C LEU A 3 -22.05 7.94 11.84
N LEU A 4 -21.59 7.97 13.09
CA LEU A 4 -20.16 7.97 13.46
C LEU A 4 -19.67 6.61 13.99
N ARG A 5 -20.57 5.67 14.33
CA ARG A 5 -20.22 4.24 14.45
C ARG A 5 -20.06 3.58 13.07
N SER A 6 -20.66 4.17 12.03
CA SER A 6 -20.50 3.74 10.63
C SER A 6 -19.42 4.50 9.87
N LEU A 7 -18.84 5.56 10.45
CA LEU A 7 -17.66 6.20 9.87
C LEU A 7 -16.45 5.30 10.17
N PRO A 8 -15.67 4.91 9.14
CA PRO A 8 -14.51 4.03 9.27
C PRO A 8 -13.33 4.79 9.86
N ILE A 9 -13.49 5.38 11.03
CA ILE A 9 -12.39 5.95 11.81
C ILE A 9 -12.07 4.89 12.85
N GLY A 10 -11.14 4.00 12.48
CA GLY A 10 -10.85 2.77 13.22
C GLY A 10 -11.19 1.53 12.41
N LEU A 11 -10.52 1.36 11.27
CA LEU A 11 -10.58 0.17 10.40
C LEU A 11 -10.09 -1.11 11.07
N TYR A 12 -9.88 -1.14 12.39
CA TYR A 12 -9.47 -2.34 13.09
C TYR A 12 -10.68 -3.26 13.29
N LEU A 13 -10.54 -4.52 12.89
CA LEU A 13 -11.60 -5.51 13.06
C LEU A 13 -11.38 -6.27 14.38
N GLU A 14 -12.07 -5.90 15.44
CA GLU A 14 -11.93 -6.57 16.75
C GLU A 14 -12.35 -8.06 16.71
N GLN A 15 -13.26 -8.42 15.80
CA GLN A 15 -13.77 -9.79 15.65
C GLN A 15 -14.03 -10.14 14.17
N PRO A 16 -13.64 -11.33 13.67
CA PRO A 16 -13.04 -12.46 14.38
C PRO A 16 -11.52 -12.33 14.59
N VAL A 17 -11.02 -12.85 15.72
CA VAL A 17 -9.59 -12.89 16.03
C VAL A 17 -8.93 -13.97 15.17
N THR A 18 -8.28 -13.55 14.09
CA THR A 18 -7.54 -14.46 13.20
C THR A 18 -6.12 -14.68 13.71
N TRP A 19 -5.40 -15.67 13.15
CA TRP A 19 -3.99 -15.88 13.51
C TRP A 19 -3.15 -14.60 13.30
N LEU A 20 -3.40 -13.85 12.23
CA LEU A 20 -2.68 -12.60 11.98
C LEU A 20 -2.96 -11.54 13.04
N HIS A 21 -4.10 -11.55 13.74
CA HIS A 21 -4.30 -10.60 14.86
C HIS A 21 -3.32 -10.87 16.01
N ARG A 22 -2.95 -12.13 16.26
CA ARG A 22 -2.04 -12.53 17.34
C ARG A 22 -0.56 -12.35 17.02
N LEU A 23 -0.22 -12.07 15.76
CA LEU A 23 1.17 -11.87 15.33
C LEU A 23 1.72 -10.56 15.93
N ASP A 24 3.03 -10.52 16.19
CA ASP A 24 3.68 -9.31 16.68
C ASP A 24 3.52 -8.14 15.66
N PRO A 25 3.07 -6.94 16.10
CA PRO A 25 2.88 -5.78 15.22
C PRO A 25 4.14 -5.36 14.45
N ARG A 26 5.32 -5.60 15.03
CA ARG A 26 6.61 -5.32 14.41
C ARG A 26 6.88 -6.23 13.22
N VAL A 27 6.53 -7.51 13.33
CA VAL A 27 6.67 -8.48 12.24
C VAL A 27 5.71 -8.10 11.12
N LYS A 28 4.45 -7.75 11.44
CA LYS A 28 3.49 -7.25 10.46
C LYS A 28 3.97 -5.98 9.75
N ALA A 29 4.56 -5.04 10.50
CA ALA A 29 5.12 -3.82 9.93
C ALA A 29 6.31 -4.12 9.00
N ALA A 30 7.21 -5.03 9.40
CA ALA A 30 8.30 -5.49 8.54
C ALA A 30 7.79 -6.14 7.25
N TRP A 31 6.74 -6.95 7.35
CA TRP A 31 6.03 -7.54 6.22
C TRP A 31 5.42 -6.49 5.28
N LEU A 32 4.72 -5.50 5.84
CA LEU A 32 4.19 -4.37 5.07
C LEU A 32 5.31 -3.61 4.36
N MET A 33 6.41 -3.31 5.05
CA MET A 33 7.55 -2.63 4.43
C MET A 33 8.17 -3.47 3.31
N ALA A 34 8.33 -4.78 3.51
CA ALA A 34 8.81 -5.68 2.48
C ALA A 34 7.89 -5.69 1.24
N PHE A 35 6.57 -5.74 1.44
CA PHE A 35 5.60 -5.71 0.36
C PHE A 35 5.54 -4.36 -0.37
N VAL A 36 5.77 -3.25 0.32
CA VAL A 36 5.81 -1.92 -0.30
C VAL A 36 7.10 -1.71 -1.09
N LEU A 37 8.25 -2.14 -0.58
CA LEU A 37 9.54 -1.92 -1.24
C LEU A 37 9.79 -2.88 -2.40
N THR A 38 9.34 -4.13 -2.30
CA THR A 38 9.68 -5.17 -3.30
C THR A 38 9.21 -4.84 -4.72
N PRO A 39 7.98 -4.34 -4.97
CA PRO A 39 7.51 -4.00 -6.31
C PRO A 39 8.32 -2.91 -7.01
N ILE A 40 8.98 -2.01 -6.27
CA ILE A 40 9.71 -0.86 -6.83
C ILE A 40 10.86 -1.34 -7.75
N ALA A 41 11.57 -2.38 -7.33
CA ALA A 41 12.75 -2.91 -8.03
C ALA A 41 12.51 -4.27 -8.73
N ALA A 42 11.29 -4.81 -8.72
CA ALA A 42 11.01 -6.15 -9.20
C ALA A 42 10.82 -6.28 -10.73
N THR A 43 11.16 -7.45 -11.27
CA THR A 43 10.83 -7.86 -12.66
C THR A 43 9.32 -8.10 -12.82
N PRO A 44 8.77 -8.05 -14.06
CA PRO A 44 7.34 -8.25 -14.30
C PRO A 44 6.81 -9.58 -13.72
N TYR A 45 7.55 -10.67 -13.91
CA TYR A 45 7.17 -12.00 -13.40
C TYR A 45 7.18 -12.06 -11.87
N TRP A 46 8.19 -11.46 -11.22
CA TRP A 46 8.28 -11.43 -9.77
C TRP A 46 7.13 -10.61 -9.13
N ARG A 47 6.69 -9.54 -9.79
CA ARG A 47 5.53 -8.74 -9.33
C ARG A 47 4.23 -9.54 -9.34
N LEU A 48 3.99 -10.34 -10.37
CA LEU A 48 2.80 -11.19 -10.43
C LEU A 48 2.84 -12.28 -9.35
N SER A 49 4.00 -12.88 -9.12
CA SER A 49 4.19 -13.84 -8.01
C SER A 49 3.92 -13.19 -6.66
N LEU A 50 4.39 -11.95 -6.46
CA LEU A 50 4.16 -11.19 -5.23
C LEU A 50 2.66 -10.94 -4.99
N VAL A 51 1.93 -10.54 -6.02
CA VAL A 51 0.47 -10.38 -5.94
C VAL A 51 -0.20 -11.72 -5.55
N GLY A 52 0.22 -12.82 -6.17
CA GLY A 52 -0.27 -14.16 -5.83
C GLY A 52 0.01 -14.54 -4.37
N TRP A 53 1.20 -14.25 -3.87
CA TRP A 53 1.57 -14.54 -2.48
C TRP A 53 0.82 -13.65 -1.48
N LEU A 54 0.62 -12.37 -1.80
CA LEU A 54 -0.21 -11.46 -1.00
C LEU A 54 -1.66 -11.94 -0.95
N LEU A 55 -2.20 -12.41 -2.09
CA LEU A 55 -3.53 -13.03 -2.15
C LEU A 55 -3.60 -14.32 -1.33
N ALA A 56 -2.57 -15.17 -1.37
CA ALA A 56 -2.50 -16.39 -0.57
C ALA A 56 -2.50 -16.09 0.94
N LEU A 57 -1.74 -15.09 1.39
CA LEU A 57 -1.76 -14.64 2.80
C LEU A 57 -3.11 -14.05 3.19
N MET A 58 -3.74 -13.32 2.28
CA MET A 58 -5.10 -12.82 2.45
C MET A 58 -6.13 -13.94 2.59
N VAL A 59 -6.00 -15.02 1.83
CA VAL A 59 -6.87 -16.20 1.97
C VAL A 59 -6.56 -16.94 3.27
N SER A 60 -5.27 -17.11 3.61
CA SER A 60 -4.80 -17.78 4.83
C SER A 60 -5.25 -17.08 6.11
N THR A 61 -5.58 -15.79 6.05
CA THR A 61 -6.05 -15.04 7.22
C THR A 61 -7.53 -15.24 7.50
N LEU A 62 -8.29 -15.95 6.65
CA LEU A 62 -9.70 -16.30 6.83
C LEU A 62 -10.59 -15.11 7.24
N LEU A 63 -10.32 -13.92 6.72
CA LEU A 63 -11.18 -12.76 6.97
C LEU A 63 -12.58 -12.97 6.34
N PRO A 64 -13.65 -12.46 6.97
CA PRO A 64 -15.00 -12.59 6.43
C PRO A 64 -15.10 -11.98 5.02
N LEU A 65 -15.56 -12.78 4.05
CA LEU A 65 -15.65 -12.45 2.62
C LEU A 65 -16.38 -11.12 2.31
N ARG A 66 -17.22 -10.63 3.23
CA ARG A 66 -17.93 -9.35 3.12
C ARG A 66 -16.98 -8.15 3.14
N VAL A 67 -15.98 -8.15 4.03
CA VAL A 67 -14.98 -7.08 4.12
C VAL A 67 -14.05 -7.15 2.91
N TRP A 68 -13.69 -8.38 2.52
CA TRP A 68 -12.83 -8.67 1.38
C TRP A 68 -13.38 -8.09 0.08
N LYS A 69 -14.65 -8.41 -0.26
CA LYS A 69 -15.25 -7.95 -1.52
C LYS A 69 -15.32 -6.43 -1.63
N ARG A 70 -15.62 -5.72 -0.54
CA ARG A 70 -15.74 -4.25 -0.60
C ARG A 70 -14.40 -3.57 -0.76
N GLN A 71 -13.41 -3.94 0.05
CA GLN A 71 -12.13 -3.22 0.08
C GLN A 71 -11.13 -3.73 -0.96
N VAL A 72 -10.98 -5.04 -1.10
CA VAL A 72 -10.14 -5.62 -2.17
C VAL A 72 -10.79 -5.38 -3.52
N GLY A 73 -12.12 -5.43 -3.63
CA GLY A 73 -12.82 -5.10 -4.88
C GLY A 73 -12.59 -3.65 -5.33
N LEU A 74 -12.65 -2.69 -4.41
CA LEU A 74 -12.33 -1.29 -4.72
C LEU A 74 -10.84 -1.10 -5.08
N ALA A 75 -9.92 -1.71 -4.32
CA ALA A 75 -8.49 -1.64 -4.61
C ALA A 75 -8.14 -2.31 -5.95
N ALA A 76 -8.73 -3.47 -6.23
CA ALA A 76 -8.60 -4.18 -7.49
C ALA A 76 -9.15 -3.35 -8.65
N GLY A 77 -10.36 -2.80 -8.51
CA GLY A 77 -10.98 -1.92 -9.50
C GLY A 77 -10.12 -0.68 -9.80
N PHE A 78 -9.59 -0.03 -8.77
CA PHE A 78 -8.69 1.12 -8.94
C PHE A 78 -7.37 0.73 -9.62
N SER A 79 -6.76 -0.39 -9.21
CA SER A 79 -5.52 -0.89 -9.85
C SER A 79 -5.72 -1.32 -11.30
N LEU A 80 -6.87 -1.92 -11.63
CA LEU A 80 -7.25 -2.34 -12.97
C LEU A 80 -7.53 -1.12 -13.85
N LEU A 81 -8.22 -0.11 -13.32
CA LEU A 81 -8.43 1.15 -14.00
C LEU A 81 -7.08 1.81 -14.35
N LEU A 82 -6.16 1.91 -13.39
CA LEU A 82 -4.83 2.45 -13.64
C LEU A 82 -4.03 1.62 -14.65
N PHE A 83 -4.14 0.29 -14.60
CA PHE A 83 -3.55 -0.61 -15.58
C PHE A 83 -4.08 -0.31 -17.00
N LEU A 84 -5.41 -0.23 -17.17
CA LEU A 84 -6.05 0.03 -18.46
C LEU A 84 -5.71 1.42 -18.99
N VAL A 85 -5.73 2.45 -18.14
CA VAL A 85 -5.32 3.81 -18.50
C VAL A 85 -3.87 3.80 -18.97
N THR A 86 -2.97 3.14 -18.23
CA THR A 86 -1.54 3.07 -18.60
C THR A 86 -1.30 2.28 -19.88
N LEU A 87 -2.14 1.30 -20.18
CA LEU A 87 -2.07 0.49 -21.40
C LEU A 87 -2.52 1.27 -22.64
N VAL A 88 -3.48 2.18 -22.46
CA VAL A 88 -4.05 3.07 -23.49
C VAL A 88 -3.17 4.28 -23.76
N VAL A 89 -2.48 4.80 -22.74
CA VAL A 89 -1.58 5.95 -22.90
C VAL A 89 -0.44 5.55 -23.85
N PRO A 90 -0.36 6.15 -25.06
CA PRO A 90 0.74 5.87 -25.96
C PRO A 90 2.03 6.32 -25.27
N ASP A 91 3.08 5.50 -25.36
CA ASP A 91 4.39 5.89 -24.86
C ASP A 91 4.67 7.31 -25.39
N GLY A 92 4.79 8.31 -24.51
CA GLY A 92 4.99 9.72 -24.89
C GLY A 92 6.28 10.01 -25.68
N LEU A 93 6.96 8.95 -26.10
CA LEU A 93 8.05 8.94 -27.06
C LEU A 93 7.51 8.29 -28.33
N THR A 94 7.08 9.11 -29.29
CA THR A 94 6.93 8.68 -30.68
C THR A 94 8.32 8.35 -31.23
N VAL A 95 8.89 7.22 -30.82
CA VAL A 95 10.16 6.75 -31.37
C VAL A 95 9.84 6.20 -32.74
N THR A 96 10.03 7.02 -33.77
CA THR A 96 10.09 6.58 -35.16
C THR A 96 11.23 5.58 -35.25
N HIS A 97 10.89 4.29 -35.26
CA HIS A 97 11.88 3.22 -35.29
C HIS A 97 12.51 3.21 -36.68
N GLN A 98 13.63 3.91 -36.86
CA GLN A 98 14.42 3.77 -38.08
C GLN A 98 15.17 2.44 -37.97
N PRO A 99 14.86 1.42 -38.80
CA PRO A 99 15.60 0.17 -38.80
C PRO A 99 17.08 0.48 -39.08
N ARG A 100 17.98 0.00 -38.22
CA ARG A 100 19.44 0.21 -38.33
C ARG A 100 20.09 -0.62 -39.46
N THR A 101 19.32 -1.42 -40.16
CA THR A 101 19.77 -2.21 -41.31
C THR A 101 18.91 -1.82 -42.51
N PRO A 102 19.50 -1.39 -43.65
CA PRO A 102 18.76 -1.27 -44.89
C PRO A 102 18.12 -2.62 -45.23
N ALA A 103 16.90 -2.58 -45.76
CA ALA A 103 16.14 -3.77 -46.15
C ALA A 103 16.72 -4.47 -47.40
N ASP A 104 17.76 -3.91 -48.01
CA ASP A 104 18.45 -4.55 -49.11
C ASP A 104 19.40 -5.62 -48.56
N GLU A 105 18.96 -6.84 -48.81
CA GLU A 105 19.72 -8.07 -48.81
C GLU A 105 21.19 -7.82 -49.16
N LEU A 106 22.10 -8.23 -48.28
CA LEU A 106 23.50 -8.48 -48.66
C LEU A 106 23.49 -9.67 -49.63
N SER A 107 23.28 -9.37 -50.90
CA SER A 107 23.47 -10.28 -52.03
C SER A 107 24.97 -10.54 -52.15
N ILE A 108 25.44 -11.60 -51.48
CA ILE A 108 26.80 -12.09 -51.67
C ILE A 108 26.81 -12.83 -53.02
N THR A 109 27.14 -12.12 -54.11
CA THR A 109 27.50 -12.77 -55.37
C THR A 109 28.87 -13.41 -55.18
N VAL A 110 28.91 -14.72 -54.99
CA VAL A 110 30.16 -15.49 -55.02
C VAL A 110 30.71 -15.43 -56.45
N PRO A 111 31.93 -14.93 -56.69
CA PRO A 111 32.51 -14.95 -58.03
C PRO A 111 32.81 -16.40 -58.46
N PRO A 112 32.55 -16.77 -59.72
CA PRO A 112 32.77 -18.14 -60.18
C PRO A 112 34.27 -18.46 -60.18
N SER A 113 34.66 -19.51 -59.45
CA SER A 113 35.97 -20.14 -59.63
C SER A 113 35.96 -20.96 -60.94
N PRO A 114 37.01 -20.90 -61.78
CA PRO A 114 36.98 -21.54 -63.08
C PRO A 114 37.34 -23.03 -62.92
N SER A 115 36.46 -23.94 -63.33
CA SER A 115 36.81 -25.10 -64.17
C SER A 115 35.68 -26.12 -64.31
N SER A 116 35.57 -26.64 -65.55
CA SER A 116 34.87 -27.85 -66.03
C SER A 116 33.33 -27.90 -66.04
N ALA A 117 32.79 -27.41 -67.17
CA ALA A 117 31.86 -28.07 -68.09
C ALA A 117 30.92 -29.18 -67.57
N THR A 118 29.61 -28.89 -67.48
CA THR A 118 28.48 -29.52 -68.23
C THR A 118 27.13 -28.89 -67.81
N PRO A 119 26.08 -28.91 -68.66
CA PRO A 119 24.92 -28.04 -68.50
C PRO A 119 23.78 -28.73 -67.75
N SER A 120 23.43 -28.23 -66.56
CA SER A 120 22.12 -28.44 -65.94
C SER A 120 21.82 -27.27 -65.01
N VAL A 121 21.43 -26.13 -65.58
CA VAL A 121 20.98 -24.97 -64.81
C VAL A 121 19.49 -25.16 -64.49
N GLY A 122 19.23 -25.87 -63.41
CA GLY A 122 18.03 -25.63 -62.60
C GLY A 122 18.19 -24.28 -61.90
N GLU A 123 17.06 -23.63 -61.63
CA GLU A 123 16.94 -22.32 -60.98
C GLU A 123 17.86 -22.19 -59.74
N ASP A 124 18.95 -21.42 -59.87
CA ASP A 124 19.74 -20.95 -58.74
C ASP A 124 18.96 -19.82 -58.05
N ALA A 125 17.95 -20.22 -57.27
CA ALA A 125 17.29 -19.32 -56.34
C ALA A 125 18.31 -18.87 -55.28
N PRO A 126 18.45 -17.55 -55.03
CA PRO A 126 19.32 -17.08 -53.96
C PRO A 126 18.81 -17.63 -52.62
N ILE A 127 19.69 -18.30 -51.86
CA ILE A 127 19.37 -18.79 -50.52
C ILE A 127 19.29 -17.57 -49.59
N THR A 128 18.08 -17.08 -49.37
CA THR A 128 17.79 -15.99 -48.44
C THR A 128 17.69 -16.55 -47.02
N LEU A 129 18.72 -16.32 -46.20
CA LEU A 129 18.68 -16.62 -44.77
C LEU A 129 17.85 -15.53 -44.07
N ASN A 130 16.54 -15.78 -43.94
CA ASN A 130 15.61 -14.93 -43.22
C ASN A 130 15.87 -14.97 -41.70
N LEU A 131 16.87 -14.22 -41.22
CA LEU A 131 17.12 -13.97 -39.79
C LEU A 131 16.29 -12.79 -39.23
N GLY A 132 15.35 -12.24 -40.02
CA GLY A 132 14.55 -11.07 -39.65
C GLY A 132 13.37 -11.33 -38.73
N ASN A 133 13.19 -12.57 -38.24
CA ASN A 133 12.05 -12.89 -37.39
C ASN A 133 12.29 -12.45 -35.94
N GLY A 134 11.54 -11.43 -35.51
CA GLY A 134 10.76 -11.63 -34.29
C GLY A 134 10.74 -10.55 -33.21
N TYR A 135 11.17 -9.30 -33.45
CA TYR A 135 10.96 -8.23 -32.45
C TYR A 135 9.79 -7.31 -32.81
N GLN A 136 8.57 -7.82 -32.59
CA GLN A 136 7.34 -7.04 -32.76
C GLN A 136 7.08 -6.19 -31.50
N TYR A 137 7.37 -4.89 -31.59
CA TYR A 137 7.22 -3.91 -30.51
C TYR A 137 5.75 -3.52 -30.24
N VAL A 138 4.92 -3.57 -31.29
CA VAL A 138 3.49 -3.26 -31.25
C VAL A 138 2.70 -4.56 -31.27
N LEU A 139 1.99 -4.87 -30.18
CA LEU A 139 1.23 -6.12 -30.07
C LEU A 139 -0.16 -5.98 -30.70
N LEU A 140 -0.81 -4.84 -30.46
CA LEU A 140 -2.17 -4.57 -30.94
C LEU A 140 -2.25 -3.14 -31.42
N GLN A 141 -2.67 -2.96 -32.66
CA GLN A 141 -2.95 -1.66 -33.27
C GLN A 141 -4.44 -1.63 -33.62
N ALA A 142 -5.23 -1.00 -32.76
CA ALA A 142 -6.66 -0.81 -32.97
C ALA A 142 -6.94 0.70 -33.01
N GLY A 143 -6.84 1.30 -34.21
CA GLY A 143 -7.10 2.73 -34.42
C GLY A 143 -6.16 3.66 -33.61
N PRO A 144 -6.68 4.62 -32.81
CA PRO A 144 -5.85 5.53 -32.00
C PRO A 144 -5.15 4.83 -30.82
N LEU A 145 -5.52 3.59 -30.53
CA LEU A 145 -4.94 2.78 -29.46
C LEU A 145 -3.78 1.95 -30.02
N ARG A 146 -2.55 2.34 -29.67
CA ARG A 146 -1.33 1.56 -29.94
C ARG A 146 -0.83 0.96 -28.65
N VAL A 147 -1.02 -0.35 -28.47
CA VAL A 147 -0.52 -1.08 -27.31
C VAL A 147 0.88 -1.59 -27.62
N THR A 148 1.88 -1.02 -26.95
CA THR A 148 3.29 -1.39 -27.11
C THR A 148 3.69 -2.39 -26.02
N ARG A 149 4.77 -3.15 -26.23
CA ARG A 149 5.39 -3.97 -25.16
C ARG A 149 5.76 -3.13 -23.93
N ARG A 150 6.09 -1.85 -24.14
CA ARG A 150 6.48 -0.92 -23.09
C ARG A 150 5.28 -0.45 -22.28
N SER A 151 4.18 -0.06 -22.93
CA SER A 151 2.94 0.32 -22.23
C SER A 151 2.34 -0.85 -21.45
N LEU A 152 2.44 -2.08 -21.96
CA LEU A 152 2.07 -3.29 -21.23
C LEU A 152 2.94 -3.50 -19.98
N ASN A 153 4.27 -3.43 -20.11
CA ASN A 153 5.18 -3.59 -18.97
C ASN A 153 5.02 -2.48 -17.92
N LEU A 154 4.77 -1.24 -18.37
CA LEU A 154 4.50 -0.11 -17.48
C LEU A 154 3.15 -0.27 -16.79
N GLY A 155 2.11 -0.70 -17.51
CA GLY A 155 0.80 -1.03 -16.96
C GLY A 155 0.91 -2.09 -15.88
N ILE A 156 1.58 -3.22 -16.16
CA ILE A 156 1.82 -4.28 -15.15
C ILE A 156 2.56 -3.69 -13.94
N ARG A 157 3.61 -2.89 -14.16
CA ARG A 157 4.38 -2.25 -13.07
C ARG A 157 3.51 -1.38 -12.18
N VAL A 158 2.75 -0.45 -12.75
CA VAL A 158 1.93 0.51 -11.98
C VAL A 158 0.73 -0.20 -11.34
N GLY A 159 0.03 -1.06 -12.09
CA GLY A 159 -1.13 -1.79 -11.61
C GLY A 159 -0.79 -2.70 -10.43
N THR A 160 0.26 -3.52 -10.55
CA THR A 160 0.68 -4.41 -9.46
C THR A 160 1.25 -3.65 -8.25
N LEU A 161 1.95 -2.53 -8.45
CA LEU A 161 2.43 -1.68 -7.37
C LEU A 161 1.28 -1.12 -6.55
N VAL A 162 0.32 -0.47 -7.21
CA VAL A 162 -0.85 0.13 -6.54
C VAL A 162 -1.70 -0.96 -5.88
N PHE A 163 -1.93 -2.08 -6.56
CA PHE A 163 -2.66 -3.22 -5.98
C PHE A 163 -1.99 -3.72 -4.69
N THR A 164 -0.69 -4.02 -4.75
CA THR A 164 0.08 -4.51 -3.60
C THR A 164 0.06 -3.52 -2.45
N LEU A 165 0.29 -2.24 -2.75
CA LEU A 165 0.33 -1.17 -1.75
C LEU A 165 -1.02 -1.02 -1.05
N LEU A 166 -2.12 -0.97 -1.80
CA LEU A 166 -3.46 -0.82 -1.23
C LEU A 166 -3.86 -2.05 -0.41
N VAL A 167 -3.68 -3.25 -0.96
CA VAL A 167 -4.10 -4.49 -0.29
C VAL A 167 -3.26 -4.80 0.94
N SER A 168 -1.93 -4.66 0.86
CA SER A 168 -1.04 -4.90 2.01
C SER A 168 -1.27 -3.90 3.13
N THR A 169 -1.44 -2.61 2.80
CA THR A 169 -1.70 -1.57 3.82
C THR A 169 -3.04 -1.80 4.49
N ASN A 170 -4.06 -2.15 3.71
CA ASN A 170 -5.38 -2.42 4.25
C ASN A 170 -5.37 -3.66 5.17
N LEU A 171 -4.72 -4.75 4.75
CA LEU A 171 -4.56 -5.94 5.58
C LEU A 171 -3.89 -5.60 6.92
N PHE A 172 -2.86 -4.76 6.91
CA PHE A 172 -2.20 -4.30 8.14
C PHE A 172 -3.14 -3.48 9.05
N LEU A 173 -3.87 -2.52 8.47
CA LEU A 173 -4.81 -1.65 9.22
C LEU A 173 -6.01 -2.41 9.77
N LEU A 174 -6.46 -3.47 9.10
CA LEU A 174 -7.55 -4.34 9.57
C LEU A 174 -7.13 -5.20 10.76
N THR A 175 -5.87 -5.65 10.78
CA THR A 175 -5.38 -6.70 11.68
C THR A 175 -4.49 -6.19 12.82
N THR A 176 -4.24 -4.88 12.87
CA THR A 176 -3.38 -4.25 13.87
C THR A 176 -4.11 -3.08 14.51
N ALA A 177 -4.26 -3.12 15.84
CA ALA A 177 -4.94 -2.06 16.56
C ALA A 177 -4.12 -0.76 16.54
N PRO A 178 -4.74 0.44 16.59
CA PRO A 178 -3.99 1.71 16.63
C PRO A 178 -2.97 1.77 17.77
N GLU A 179 -3.28 1.21 18.95
CA GLU A 179 -2.36 1.12 20.09
C GLU A 179 -1.18 0.17 19.84
N GLU A 180 -1.39 -0.91 19.09
CA GLU A 180 -0.32 -1.82 18.68
C GLU A 180 0.62 -1.17 17.66
N ILE A 181 0.08 -0.34 16.77
CA ILE A 181 0.85 0.44 15.79
C ILE A 181 1.77 1.42 16.51
N THR A 182 1.31 2.13 17.54
CA THR A 182 2.18 3.06 18.31
C THR A 182 3.26 2.33 19.08
N ALA A 183 2.95 1.17 19.67
CA ALA A 183 3.95 0.34 20.33
C ALA A 183 4.98 -0.25 19.33
N GLY A 184 4.56 -0.54 18.10
CA GLY A 184 5.45 -0.89 16.99
C GLY A 184 6.35 0.28 16.60
N LEU A 185 5.78 1.49 16.47
CA LEU A 185 6.49 2.72 16.14
C LEU A 185 7.53 3.08 17.20
N GLU A 186 7.24 2.89 18.49
CA GLU A 186 8.22 3.08 19.58
C GLU A 186 9.49 2.28 19.32
N SER A 187 9.34 1.02 18.90
CA SER A 187 10.48 0.15 18.63
C SER A 187 11.32 0.60 17.44
N LEU A 188 10.68 1.16 16.41
CA LEU A 188 11.32 1.69 15.22
C LEU A 188 12.03 3.02 15.50
N LEU A 189 11.48 3.84 16.40
CA LEU A 189 12.06 5.12 16.81
C LEU A 189 13.12 4.97 17.90
N ARG A 190 13.16 3.86 18.64
CA ARG A 190 14.17 3.58 19.68
C ARG A 190 15.63 3.82 19.25
N PRO A 191 16.11 3.41 18.05
CA PRO A 191 17.48 3.74 17.60
C PRO A 191 17.71 5.25 17.45
N LEU A 192 16.69 6.02 17.08
CA LEU A 192 16.75 7.48 16.97
C LEU A 192 16.93 8.16 18.34
N GLY A 193 16.55 7.50 19.43
CA GLY A 193 16.81 7.98 20.79
C GLY A 193 18.30 8.13 21.12
N ARG A 194 19.19 7.44 20.39
CA ARG A 194 20.65 7.64 20.53
C ARG A 194 21.12 9.02 20.07
N PHE A 195 20.33 9.71 19.24
CA PHE A 195 20.60 11.06 18.76
C PHE A 195 19.99 12.16 19.65
N GLY A 196 19.59 11.83 20.89
CA GLY A 196 19.05 12.80 21.85
C GLY A 196 17.57 13.12 21.68
N ILE A 197 16.85 12.41 20.81
CA ILE A 197 15.41 12.60 20.59
C ILE A 197 14.61 11.94 21.74
N PRO A 198 13.65 12.63 22.39
CA PRO A 198 12.84 12.08 23.49
C PRO A 198 11.75 11.12 22.99
N VAL A 199 12.15 9.96 22.47
CA VAL A 199 11.24 8.96 21.86
C VAL A 199 10.13 8.52 22.82
N THR A 200 10.45 8.27 24.09
CA THR A 200 9.48 7.79 25.07
C THR A 200 8.36 8.80 25.34
N GLU A 201 8.67 10.10 25.37
CA GLU A 201 7.67 11.15 25.57
C GLU A 201 6.77 11.32 24.34
N ILE A 202 7.35 11.25 23.13
CA ILE A 202 6.60 11.30 21.87
C ILE A 202 5.64 10.11 21.77
N VAL A 203 6.09 8.91 22.13
CA VAL A 203 5.25 7.70 22.08
C VAL A 203 4.15 7.73 23.14
N LEU A 204 4.45 8.22 24.35
CA LEU A 204 3.47 8.37 25.42
C LEU A 204 2.37 9.36 25.01
N THR A 205 2.77 10.54 24.53
CA THR A 205 1.81 11.56 24.07
C THR A 205 0.95 11.01 22.94
N LEU A 206 1.55 10.35 21.94
CA LEU A 206 0.81 9.72 20.84
C LEU A 206 -0.16 8.63 21.32
N THR A 207 0.26 7.75 22.23
CA THR A 207 -0.58 6.67 22.76
C THR A 207 -1.76 7.23 23.57
N LEU A 208 -1.51 8.24 24.40
CA LEU A 208 -2.58 8.95 25.09
C LEU A 208 -3.53 9.62 24.09
N SER A 209 -3.00 10.35 23.10
CA SER A 209 -3.81 10.99 22.06
C SER A 209 -4.73 10.00 21.35
N LEU A 210 -4.23 8.82 20.96
CA LEU A 210 -5.07 7.80 20.33
C LEU A 210 -6.21 7.33 21.23
N ARG A 211 -5.97 7.18 22.54
CA ARG A 211 -7.01 6.85 23.53
C ARG A 211 -7.99 7.98 23.78
N PHE A 212 -7.56 9.23 23.60
CA PHE A 212 -8.42 10.40 23.69
C PHE A 212 -9.32 10.57 22.46
N ILE A 213 -8.92 10.09 21.27
CA ILE A 213 -9.73 10.22 20.03
C ILE A 213 -11.17 9.69 20.21
N PRO A 214 -11.40 8.45 20.71
CA PRO A 214 -12.76 7.96 20.96
C PRO A 214 -13.56 8.84 21.93
N LEU A 215 -12.91 9.33 22.99
CA LEU A 215 -13.53 10.18 24.00
C LEU A 215 -13.94 11.54 23.41
N VAL A 216 -13.05 12.16 22.63
CA VAL A 216 -13.32 13.42 21.90
C VAL A 216 -14.49 13.22 20.95
N LEU A 217 -14.52 12.10 20.23
CA LEU A 217 -15.59 11.79 19.30
C LEU A 217 -16.94 11.61 20.00
N GLU A 218 -16.96 10.97 21.16
CA GLU A 218 -18.15 10.83 22.00
C GLU A 218 -18.64 12.19 22.51
N GLU A 219 -17.73 13.06 22.96
CA GLU A 219 -18.05 14.42 23.41
C GLU A 219 -18.63 15.26 22.27
N ILE A 220 -18.02 15.21 21.08
CA ILE A 220 -18.54 15.87 19.86
C ILE A 220 -19.97 15.38 19.56
N GLN A 221 -20.21 14.06 19.65
CA GLN A 221 -21.53 13.50 19.41
C GLN A 221 -22.57 13.98 20.43
N ASN A 222 -22.21 14.02 21.71
CA ASN A 222 -23.09 14.49 22.77
C ASN A 222 -23.41 15.98 22.62
N LEU A 223 -22.43 16.80 22.28
CA LEU A 223 -22.61 18.21 21.99
C LEU A 223 -23.51 18.44 20.77
N ILE A 224 -23.27 17.74 19.66
CA ILE A 224 -24.12 17.84 18.47
C ILE A 224 -25.57 17.45 18.79
N ARG A 225 -25.79 16.38 19.57
CA ARG A 225 -27.14 15.98 20.00
C ARG A 225 -27.79 17.05 20.88
N SER A 226 -27.05 17.63 21.83
CA SER A 226 -27.54 18.71 22.70
C SER A 226 -27.89 19.98 21.93
N VAL A 227 -27.07 20.36 20.95
CA VAL A 227 -27.32 21.54 20.11
C VAL A 227 -28.52 21.31 19.20
N ARG A 228 -28.73 20.07 18.73
CA ARG A 228 -29.87 19.70 17.90
C ARG A 228 -31.19 19.69 18.66
N THR A 229 -31.20 19.37 19.95
CA THR A 229 -32.42 19.46 20.79
C THR A 229 -32.75 20.90 21.16
N ARG A 230 -31.75 21.78 21.21
CA ARG A 230 -31.97 23.22 21.25
C ARG A 230 -32.69 23.61 19.96
N ALA A 231 -33.88 24.19 20.07
CA ALA A 231 -34.74 24.56 18.94
C ALA A 231 -34.18 25.74 18.11
N ILE A 232 -32.97 25.57 17.57
CA ILE A 232 -32.28 26.54 16.74
C ILE A 232 -32.89 26.47 15.34
N ASN A 233 -33.47 27.57 14.90
CA ASN A 233 -34.02 27.70 13.56
C ASN A 233 -32.90 27.85 12.52
N TRP A 234 -32.24 26.76 12.15
CA TRP A 234 -31.12 26.72 11.17
C TRP A 234 -31.46 27.45 9.86
N ARG A 235 -32.72 27.38 9.42
CA ARG A 235 -33.21 28.05 8.20
C ARG A 235 -33.22 29.58 8.27
N LYS A 236 -33.33 30.16 9.48
CA LYS A 236 -33.33 31.61 9.71
C LYS A 236 -31.95 32.17 10.04
N LEU A 237 -30.96 31.32 10.31
CA LEU A 237 -29.72 31.71 10.99
C LEU A 237 -28.64 32.32 10.07
N GLY A 238 -28.79 32.16 8.75
CA GLY A 238 -27.78 32.60 7.77
C GLY A 238 -26.39 32.03 8.04
N PHE A 239 -25.39 32.46 7.27
CA PHE A 239 -24.00 31.99 7.46
C PHE A 239 -23.38 32.53 8.77
N ARG A 240 -23.66 33.80 9.10
CA ARG A 240 -23.10 34.47 10.29
C ARG A 240 -23.58 33.85 11.61
N GLY A 241 -24.88 33.60 11.75
CA GLY A 241 -25.41 33.02 12.97
C GLY A 241 -25.06 31.53 13.12
N SER A 242 -24.95 30.78 12.02
CA SER A 242 -24.45 29.40 12.05
C SER A 242 -23.00 29.31 12.54
N SER A 243 -22.14 30.23 12.06
CA SER A 243 -20.75 30.32 12.53
C SER A 243 -20.65 30.65 14.03
N GLN A 244 -21.48 31.58 14.52
CA GLN A 244 -21.50 31.92 15.94
C GLN A 244 -21.91 30.73 16.81
N VAL A 245 -22.92 29.95 16.39
CA VAL A 245 -23.30 28.71 17.09
C VAL A 245 -22.16 27.70 17.05
N ALA A 246 -21.50 27.52 15.91
CA ALA A 246 -20.36 26.60 15.80
C ALA A 246 -19.21 27.01 16.73
N LEU A 247 -18.94 28.31 16.87
CA LEU A 247 -17.91 28.83 17.78
C LEU A 247 -18.25 28.53 19.25
N THR A 248 -19.50 28.76 19.68
CA THR A 248 -19.94 28.44 21.05
C THR A 248 -19.86 26.94 21.34
N VAL A 249 -20.13 26.08 20.34
CA VAL A 249 -19.99 24.63 20.50
C VAL A 249 -18.52 24.21 20.60
N ALA A 250 -17.66 24.83 19.79
CA ALA A 250 -16.22 24.59 19.83
C ALA A 250 -15.60 25.01 21.16
N GLU A 251 -15.98 26.17 21.69
CA GLU A 251 -15.56 26.65 23.02
C GLU A 251 -15.90 25.61 24.11
N ARG A 252 -17.17 25.17 24.16
CA ARG A 252 -17.61 24.15 25.12
C ARG A 252 -16.87 22.83 24.97
N LEU A 253 -16.59 22.41 23.73
CA LEU A 253 -15.81 21.20 23.48
C LEU A 253 -14.40 21.34 24.05
N VAL A 254 -13.73 22.46 23.81
CA VAL A 254 -12.37 22.72 24.30
C VAL A 254 -12.34 22.73 25.82
N ASP A 255 -13.29 23.41 26.48
CA ASP A 255 -13.38 23.43 27.95
C ASP A 255 -13.57 22.02 28.53
N ASN A 256 -14.50 21.25 27.97
CA ASN A 256 -14.75 19.87 28.41
C ASN A 256 -13.51 18.98 28.21
N LEU A 257 -12.78 19.15 27.12
CA LEU A 257 -11.55 18.40 26.85
C LEU A 257 -10.40 18.82 27.78
N LEU A 258 -10.26 20.10 28.11
CA LEU A 258 -9.27 20.59 29.06
C LEU A 258 -9.52 20.05 30.47
N VAL A 259 -10.78 20.05 30.92
CA VAL A 259 -11.16 19.43 32.20
C VAL A 259 -10.83 17.94 32.21
N ARG A 260 -11.12 17.19 31.14
CA ARG A 260 -10.76 15.77 31.05
C ARG A 260 -9.24 15.55 31.04
N ALA A 261 -8.50 16.39 30.31
CA ALA A 261 -7.04 16.31 30.25
C ALA A 261 -6.40 16.54 31.63
N THR A 262 -6.85 17.56 32.37
CA THR A 262 -6.39 17.85 33.74
C THR A 262 -6.73 16.73 34.73
N GLN A 263 -7.91 16.12 34.63
CA GLN A 263 -8.30 14.96 35.43
C GLN A 263 -7.41 13.73 35.16
N ILE A 264 -7.04 13.50 33.90
CA ILE A 264 -6.15 12.40 33.53
C ILE A 264 -4.72 12.68 34.00
N ALA A 265 -4.24 13.91 33.87
CA ALA A 265 -2.94 14.32 34.36
C ALA A 265 -2.83 14.17 35.89
N SER A 266 -3.84 14.60 36.65
CA SER A 266 -3.85 14.45 38.11
C SER A 266 -3.93 12.98 38.52
N ALA A 267 -4.77 12.18 37.86
CA ALA A 267 -4.85 10.74 38.09
C ALA A 267 -3.51 10.03 37.80
N MET A 268 -2.79 10.45 36.76
CA MET A 268 -1.45 9.93 36.45
C MET A 268 -0.43 10.28 37.53
N GLN A 269 -0.46 11.51 38.06
CA GLN A 269 0.41 11.94 39.16
C GLN A 269 0.14 11.14 40.45
N VAL A 270 -1.13 10.95 40.82
CA VAL A 270 -1.53 10.15 41.99
C VAL A 270 -1.09 8.69 41.85
N ARG A 271 -1.10 8.16 40.63
CA ARG A 271 -0.58 6.81 40.32
C ARG A 271 0.95 6.73 40.28
N GLY A 272 1.67 7.81 40.58
CA GLY A 272 3.14 7.84 40.68
C GLY A 272 3.87 8.11 39.36
N PHE A 273 3.17 8.57 38.31
CA PHE A 273 3.83 8.94 37.04
C PHE A 273 4.58 10.26 37.20
N THR A 274 5.89 10.19 37.43
CA THR A 274 6.75 11.37 37.71
C THR A 274 7.57 11.81 36.51
N SER A 275 8.14 10.88 35.74
CA SER A 275 8.94 11.22 34.54
C SER A 275 8.86 10.12 33.47
N PRO A 276 8.73 10.48 32.18
CA PRO A 276 8.67 9.52 31.08
C PRO A 276 9.89 8.58 30.99
N ASN A 277 11.09 9.07 31.34
CA ASN A 277 12.34 8.30 31.19
C ASN A 277 12.60 7.31 32.34
N ARG A 278 12.12 7.57 33.56
CA ARG A 278 12.37 6.67 34.71
C ARG A 278 11.31 5.59 34.88
N HIS A 279 10.07 5.85 34.44
CA HIS A 279 8.95 4.91 34.58
C HIS A 279 8.45 4.44 33.21
N GLN A 280 9.11 3.42 32.66
CA GLN A 280 8.65 2.75 31.44
C GLN A 280 7.50 1.79 31.78
N VAL A 281 6.26 2.23 31.58
CA VAL A 281 5.10 1.35 31.73
C VAL A 281 4.89 0.57 30.43
N LYS A 282 5.54 -0.59 30.32
CA LYS A 282 5.40 -1.50 29.17
C LYS A 282 4.13 -2.33 29.32
N TRP A 283 3.00 -1.81 28.85
CA TRP A 283 1.71 -2.51 28.89
C TRP A 283 1.61 -3.64 27.86
N HIS A 284 2.25 -3.50 26.69
CA HIS A 284 2.32 -4.56 25.69
C HIS A 284 3.61 -5.37 25.87
N GLN A 285 3.49 -6.48 26.59
CA GLN A 285 4.52 -7.52 26.60
C GLN A 285 4.37 -8.33 25.31
N PHE A 286 5.13 -7.98 24.28
CA PHE A 286 5.26 -8.75 23.06
C PHE A 286 5.72 -10.17 23.41
N ARG A 287 4.80 -11.13 23.39
CA ARG A 287 5.12 -12.55 23.57
C ARG A 287 5.32 -13.13 22.19
N VAL A 288 6.57 -13.30 21.82
CA VAL A 288 6.97 -13.95 20.58
C VAL A 288 6.42 -15.38 20.61
N PHE A 289 5.35 -15.64 19.86
CA PHE A 289 4.82 -16.99 19.72
C PHE A 289 5.65 -17.75 18.67
N TRP A 290 5.59 -19.09 18.67
CA TRP A 290 6.21 -19.91 17.62
C TRP A 290 5.78 -19.49 16.20
N LEU A 291 4.57 -18.96 16.10
CA LEU A 291 4.00 -18.41 14.89
C LEU A 291 4.74 -17.15 14.39
N ASP A 292 5.28 -16.32 15.27
CA ASP A 292 6.11 -15.17 14.88
C ASP A 292 7.43 -15.64 14.27
N TRP A 293 8.03 -16.71 14.80
CA TRP A 293 9.20 -17.34 14.20
C TRP A 293 8.93 -17.87 12.80
N LEU A 294 7.76 -18.49 12.59
CA LEU A 294 7.35 -18.95 11.26
C LEU A 294 7.12 -17.77 10.30
N ALA A 295 6.50 -16.68 10.76
CA ALA A 295 6.29 -15.47 9.96
C ALA A 295 7.61 -14.74 9.64
N ILE A 296 8.57 -14.73 10.56
CA ILE A 296 9.92 -14.19 10.34
C ILE A 296 10.67 -15.07 9.34
N ALA A 297 10.63 -16.40 9.49
CA ALA A 297 11.24 -17.32 8.55
C ALA A 297 10.66 -17.16 7.13
N ALA A 298 9.34 -17.02 7.01
CA ALA A 298 8.67 -16.75 5.74
C ALA A 298 9.10 -15.40 5.13
N LEU A 299 9.25 -14.35 5.94
CA LEU A 299 9.76 -13.04 5.49
C LEU A 299 11.21 -13.12 5.00
N VAL A 300 12.09 -13.80 5.75
CA VAL A 300 13.49 -13.99 5.36
C VAL A 300 13.58 -14.79 4.07
N LEU A 301 12.81 -15.87 3.94
CA LEU A 301 12.75 -16.67 2.73
C LEU A 301 12.23 -15.85 1.54
N PHE A 302 11.22 -15.01 1.74
CA PHE A 302 10.69 -14.12 0.72
C PHE A 302 11.75 -13.10 0.25
N ILE A 303 12.45 -12.46 1.18
CA ILE A 303 13.53 -11.51 0.86
C ILE A 303 14.68 -12.23 0.15
N PHE A 304 15.06 -13.42 0.61
CA PHE A 304 16.12 -14.22 0.00
C PHE A 304 15.76 -14.65 -1.42
N ALA A 305 14.53 -15.15 -1.64
CA ALA A 305 14.03 -15.50 -2.95
C ALA A 305 14.00 -14.28 -3.88
N ARG A 306 13.62 -13.11 -3.36
CA ARG A 306 13.70 -11.84 -4.10
C ARG A 306 15.13 -11.49 -4.49
N ILE A 307 16.12 -11.67 -3.61
CA ILE A 307 17.52 -11.35 -3.93
C ILE A 307 18.07 -12.32 -4.98
N ARG A 308 17.70 -13.60 -4.90
CA ARG A 308 18.19 -14.65 -5.81
C ARG A 308 17.56 -14.60 -7.20
N TRP A 309 16.26 -14.30 -7.30
CA TRP A 309 15.51 -14.27 -8.57
C TRP A 309 15.23 -12.86 -9.11
N GLY A 310 15.54 -11.82 -8.33
CA GLY A 310 15.30 -10.43 -8.69
C GLY A 310 16.51 -9.67 -9.23
N SER A 311 17.68 -10.32 -9.33
CA SER A 311 18.88 -9.81 -10.02
C SER A 311 18.88 -10.21 -11.49
#